data_AF-A0AAD5YIR9-F1
#
_entry.id   AF-A0AAD5YIR9-F1
#
_cell.length_a   1.000
_cell.length_b   1.000
_cell.length_c   1.000
_cell.angle_alpha   90.00
_cell.angle_beta   90.00
_cell.angle_gamma   90.00
#
_symmetry.space_group_name_H-M   'P 1'
#
loop_
_entity.id
_entity.type
_entity.pdbx_description
1 polymer ?
#
loop_
_entity_poly.entity_id
_entity_poly.type
_entity_poly.pdbx_seq_one_letter_code
_entity_poly.pdbx_strand_id
1 'polypeptide(L)'
;MSFLRPLPRNFRPHLTHTFRPSNSNLRIVAGSSRSLATVVPDSKSITADGSSSGERQGAKEGALRPHLGITVDPDHGLYGFFRKNVEKDGTVQYETVDVRNAVTDNSGRSWTAPELRRKSFQDLHTLWYVLLRERNLLATQNEEVRRLGSDASRTPNILKAHRIRKSMARIKYVINERRLAYEGAVKIHEERRLAALAEKYARREELKAAQAEKESPDTGDEQVVTESDKAAELAASALFETVPTGSEAGKQA
;
A
#
# COMPACT_ATOMS: atom_id res chain seq x y z
N MET A 1 -18.36 43.94 53.92
CA MET A 1 -17.27 43.62 52.98
C MET A 1 -16.53 42.42 53.50
N SER A 2 -16.59 41.34 52.73
CA SER A 2 -15.99 40.04 52.94
C SER A 2 -14.48 40.14 53.19
N PHE A 3 -13.91 39.29 54.04
CA PHE A 3 -12.77 38.40 53.73
C PHE A 3 -12.43 37.54 54.97
N LEU A 4 -12.51 36.23 54.77
CA LEU A 4 -12.33 35.21 55.81
C LEU A 4 -10.87 35.14 56.29
N ARG A 5 -10.71 34.97 57.60
CA ARG A 5 -9.49 34.49 58.25
C ARG A 5 -9.32 32.98 58.01
N PRO A 6 -8.10 32.46 57.76
CA PRO A 6 -7.83 31.04 57.86
C PRO A 6 -7.34 30.68 59.27
N LEU A 7 -7.86 29.58 59.83
CA LEU A 7 -7.31 28.90 61.01
C LEU A 7 -6.65 27.57 60.62
N PRO A 8 -5.73 27.04 61.45
CA PRO A 8 -4.71 26.07 61.06
C PRO A 8 -4.94 24.66 61.65
N ARG A 9 -3.93 23.79 61.44
CA ARG A 9 -3.67 22.43 62.00
C ARG A 9 -4.27 21.29 61.16
N ASN A 10 -3.66 20.14 60.99
CA ASN A 10 -2.36 19.56 61.34
C ASN A 10 -2.28 18.21 60.59
N PHE A 11 -1.12 17.55 60.68
CA PHE A 11 -0.89 16.10 60.55
C PHE A 11 -0.74 15.49 59.14
N ARG A 12 0.54 15.21 58.83
CA ARG A 12 0.99 14.21 57.85
C ARG A 12 0.58 12.79 58.33
N PRO A 13 0.52 11.82 57.40
CA PRO A 13 1.69 10.95 57.31
C PRO A 13 2.21 10.75 55.88
N HIS A 14 3.51 10.56 55.85
CA HIS A 14 4.37 10.17 54.76
C HIS A 14 4.06 8.73 54.34
N LEU A 15 3.46 8.51 53.16
CA LEU A 15 3.52 7.19 52.53
C LEU A 15 4.83 7.09 51.76
N THR A 16 5.83 6.52 52.41
CA THR A 16 7.01 5.94 51.75
C THR A 16 6.55 4.72 50.97
N HIS A 17 6.30 4.87 49.67
CA HIS A 17 6.09 3.71 48.81
C HIS A 17 7.47 3.06 48.58
N THR A 18 7.79 2.06 49.39
CA THR A 18 8.94 1.21 49.19
C THR A 18 8.76 0.46 47.87
N PHE A 19 9.62 0.77 46.91
CA PHE A 19 9.69 0.04 45.65
C PHE A 19 10.30 -1.34 45.96
N ARG A 20 9.47 -2.38 45.96
CA ARG A 20 9.91 -3.77 46.10
C ARG A 20 10.33 -4.28 44.72
N PRO A 21 11.63 -4.45 44.41
CA PRO A 21 12.02 -5.15 43.21
C PRO A 21 11.63 -6.63 43.37
N SER A 22 10.70 -7.08 42.53
CA SER A 22 10.48 -8.50 42.29
C SER A 22 11.73 -9.04 41.62
N ASN A 23 12.57 -9.73 42.39
CA ASN A 23 13.66 -10.56 41.88
C ASN A 23 13.05 -11.73 41.10
N SER A 24 12.77 -11.49 39.82
CA SER A 24 12.71 -12.57 38.85
C SER A 24 14.15 -13.00 38.57
N ASN A 25 14.56 -14.09 39.21
CA ASN A 25 15.76 -14.83 38.84
C ASN A 25 15.57 -15.38 37.42
N LEU A 26 15.80 -14.52 36.42
CA LEU A 26 16.13 -14.97 35.08
C LEU A 26 17.50 -15.64 35.18
N ARG A 27 17.49 -16.97 35.34
CA ARG A 27 18.65 -17.81 35.08
C ARG A 27 19.16 -17.47 33.69
N ILE A 28 20.25 -16.73 33.63
CA ILE A 28 21.12 -16.66 32.46
C ILE A 28 21.67 -18.07 32.32
N VAL A 29 21.10 -18.86 31.42
CA VAL A 29 21.75 -20.07 30.93
C VAL A 29 22.99 -19.60 30.17
N ALA A 30 24.11 -19.55 30.89
CA ALA A 30 25.44 -19.53 30.30
C ALA A 30 25.58 -20.84 29.50
N GLY A 31 25.48 -20.75 28.19
CA GLY A 31 25.54 -21.93 27.34
C GLY A 31 24.87 -21.79 25.98
N SER A 32 25.01 -20.64 25.32
CA SER A 32 24.88 -20.61 23.86
C SER A 32 26.08 -19.84 23.33
N SER A 33 27.21 -20.54 23.26
CA SER A 33 28.29 -20.18 22.36
C SER A 33 27.70 -20.16 20.95
N ARG A 34 27.32 -18.97 20.49
CA ARG A 34 27.11 -18.73 19.06
C ARG A 34 28.45 -19.00 18.40
N SER A 35 28.67 -20.22 17.91
CA SER A 35 29.80 -20.51 17.05
C SER A 35 29.62 -19.68 15.79
N LEU A 36 30.52 -18.73 15.58
CA LEU A 36 30.76 -18.20 14.25
C LEU A 36 31.05 -19.41 13.36
N ALA A 37 30.23 -19.60 12.32
CA ALA A 37 30.50 -20.58 11.28
C ALA A 37 31.71 -20.10 10.47
N THR A 38 32.90 -20.34 11.00
CA THR A 38 34.16 -20.18 10.30
C THR A 38 34.34 -21.42 9.42
N VAL A 39 33.64 -21.48 8.29
CA VAL A 39 34.08 -22.33 7.19
C VAL A 39 35.16 -21.54 6.47
N VAL A 40 36.36 -21.52 7.04
CA VAL A 40 37.58 -21.21 6.31
C VAL A 40 37.98 -22.51 5.62
N PRO A 41 37.89 -22.61 4.28
CA PRO A 41 38.48 -23.75 3.59
C PRO A 41 39.99 -23.71 3.81
N ASP A 42 40.52 -24.81 4.33
CA ASP A 42 41.94 -25.02 4.60
C ASP A 42 42.69 -24.92 3.26
N SER A 43 43.43 -23.83 3.05
CA SER A 43 44.19 -23.61 1.82
C SER A 43 45.50 -24.40 1.90
N LYS A 44 45.44 -25.71 1.66
CA LYS A 44 46.61 -26.52 1.30
C LYS A 44 46.30 -27.40 0.09
N SER A 45 46.94 -27.02 -1.02
CA SER A 45 47.17 -27.79 -2.24
C SER A 45 45.94 -28.44 -2.90
N ILE A 46 45.21 -27.67 -3.69
CA ILE A 46 44.49 -28.23 -4.85
C ILE A 46 45.41 -28.03 -6.05
N THR A 47 46.09 -29.12 -6.41
CA THR A 47 46.74 -29.30 -7.70
C THR A 47 45.69 -29.20 -8.81
N ALA A 48 46.08 -28.55 -9.90
CA ALA A 48 45.30 -28.37 -11.10
C ALA A 48 44.64 -29.66 -11.60
N ASP A 49 43.32 -29.64 -11.76
CA ASP A 49 42.61 -30.10 -12.96
C ASP A 49 41.10 -29.91 -12.78
N GLY A 50 40.41 -29.40 -13.80
CA GLY A 50 38.94 -29.41 -13.85
C GLY A 50 38.28 -28.09 -14.22
N SER A 51 38.25 -27.82 -15.53
CA SER A 51 37.46 -26.80 -16.22
C SER A 51 36.04 -26.55 -15.67
N SER A 52 35.75 -25.28 -15.32
CA SER A 52 34.51 -24.62 -15.72
C SER A 52 34.80 -23.14 -16.00
N SER A 53 35.39 -22.89 -17.16
CA SER A 53 35.60 -21.55 -17.71
C SER A 53 34.27 -20.93 -18.12
N GLY A 54 33.53 -20.40 -17.15
CA GLY A 54 32.66 -19.26 -17.39
C GLY A 54 33.54 -18.02 -17.48
N GLU A 55 33.94 -17.64 -18.68
CA GLU A 55 34.68 -16.39 -18.93
C GLU A 55 33.90 -15.20 -18.37
N ARG A 56 34.25 -14.74 -17.16
CA ARG A 56 33.92 -13.39 -16.72
C ARG A 56 34.88 -12.45 -17.44
N GLN A 57 34.48 -12.05 -18.64
CA GLN A 57 35.15 -11.02 -19.41
C GLN A 57 35.23 -9.74 -18.55
N GLY A 58 36.46 -9.32 -18.21
CA GLY A 58 36.74 -8.03 -17.58
C GLY A 58 36.75 -7.97 -16.05
N ALA A 59 37.35 -8.95 -15.37
CA ALA A 59 37.60 -8.84 -13.92
C ALA A 59 38.58 -7.69 -13.63
N LYS A 60 38.03 -6.52 -13.25
CA LYS A 60 38.83 -5.42 -12.72
C LYS A 60 39.54 -5.93 -11.47
N GLU A 61 40.87 -5.86 -11.46
CA GLU A 61 41.69 -6.33 -10.35
C GLU A 61 41.30 -5.56 -9.09
N GLY A 62 40.75 -6.25 -8.09
CA GLY A 62 40.22 -5.63 -6.88
C GLY A 62 41.23 -5.59 -5.74
N ALA A 63 40.91 -4.81 -4.70
CA ALA A 63 41.79 -4.62 -3.56
C ALA A 63 42.13 -5.96 -2.88
N LEU A 64 43.43 -6.25 -2.77
CA LEU A 64 43.95 -7.45 -2.10
C LEU A 64 43.78 -7.31 -0.58
N ARG A 65 43.37 -8.40 0.09
CA ARG A 65 43.53 -8.53 1.55
C ARG A 65 44.97 -8.98 1.83
N PRO A 66 45.87 -8.11 2.33
CA PRO A 66 47.31 -8.41 2.41
C PRO A 66 47.63 -9.61 3.31
N HIS A 67 46.74 -9.94 4.25
CA HIS A 67 46.92 -11.04 5.20
C HIS A 67 46.50 -12.41 4.66
N LEU A 68 45.60 -12.48 3.66
CA LEU A 68 45.04 -13.73 3.14
C LEU A 68 45.38 -13.99 1.66
N GLY A 69 45.92 -13.00 0.93
CA GLY A 69 46.22 -13.13 -0.49
C GLY A 69 45.00 -13.30 -1.40
N ILE A 70 43.79 -13.10 -0.87
CA ILE A 70 42.53 -13.22 -1.60
C ILE A 70 42.19 -11.86 -2.22
N THR A 71 41.94 -11.86 -3.54
CA THR A 71 41.42 -10.72 -4.28
C THR A 71 39.94 -10.51 -3.95
N VAL A 72 39.57 -9.30 -3.50
CA VAL A 72 38.16 -8.96 -3.25
C VAL A 72 37.56 -8.39 -4.53
N ASP A 73 36.41 -8.91 -4.95
CA ASP A 73 35.66 -8.37 -6.09
C ASP A 73 35.28 -6.89 -5.85
N PRO A 74 35.67 -5.94 -6.71
CA PRO A 74 35.26 -4.54 -6.59
C PRO A 74 33.75 -4.33 -6.60
N ASP A 75 32.99 -5.17 -7.31
CA ASP A 75 31.54 -5.04 -7.47
C ASP A 75 30.77 -5.95 -6.47
N HIS A 76 31.33 -6.14 -5.28
CA HIS A 76 30.70 -6.95 -4.23
C HIS A 76 29.51 -6.24 -3.58
N GLY A 77 28.38 -6.94 -3.42
CA GLY A 77 27.15 -6.37 -2.84
C GLY A 77 27.28 -5.83 -1.39
N LEU A 78 28.24 -6.35 -0.62
CA LEU A 78 28.54 -5.86 0.74
C LEU A 78 29.07 -4.43 0.76
N TYR A 79 29.65 -3.93 -0.34
CA TYR A 79 30.04 -2.52 -0.43
C TYR A 79 28.86 -1.56 -0.28
N GLY A 80 27.62 -2.03 -0.45
CA GLY A 80 26.41 -1.26 -0.19
C GLY A 80 26.16 -0.87 1.28
N PHE A 81 26.91 -1.44 2.24
CA PHE A 81 26.85 -1.07 3.66
C PHE A 81 27.83 0.04 4.06
N PHE A 82 28.72 0.44 3.15
CA PHE A 82 29.74 1.45 3.39
C PHE A 82 29.48 2.67 2.51
N ARG A 83 29.92 3.84 2.94
CA ARG A 83 29.76 5.04 2.12
C ARG A 83 30.76 5.05 1.00
N LYS A 84 30.25 5.16 -0.23
CA LYS A 84 31.06 5.30 -1.43
C LYS A 84 31.45 6.77 -1.60
N ASN A 85 32.71 7.08 -1.37
CA ASN A 85 33.31 8.37 -1.67
C ASN A 85 34.11 8.23 -2.97
N VAL A 86 33.84 9.09 -3.95
CA VAL A 86 34.59 9.13 -5.20
C VAL A 86 35.48 10.36 -5.14
N GLU A 87 36.79 10.14 -5.10
CA GLU A 87 37.76 11.21 -5.11
C GLU A 87 37.83 11.86 -6.50
N LYS A 88 38.42 13.06 -6.58
CA LYS A 88 38.56 13.80 -7.85
C LYS A 88 39.37 13.03 -8.90
N ASP A 89 40.23 12.13 -8.44
CA ASP A 89 41.10 11.30 -9.27
C ASP A 89 40.38 10.03 -9.79
N GLY A 90 39.08 9.87 -9.49
CA GLY A 90 38.27 8.73 -9.90
C GLY A 90 38.42 7.50 -9.01
N THR A 91 39.32 7.53 -8.03
CA THR A 91 39.48 6.49 -7.02
C THR A 91 38.23 6.38 -6.15
N VAL A 92 37.68 5.17 -6.06
CA VAL A 92 36.53 4.87 -5.19
C VAL A 92 37.06 4.42 -3.83
N GLN A 93 36.80 5.22 -2.81
CA GLN A 93 37.07 4.87 -1.42
C GLN A 93 35.77 4.54 -0.68
N TYR A 94 35.81 3.52 0.16
CA TYR A 94 34.69 3.13 1.01
C TYR A 94 34.99 3.51 2.45
N GLU A 95 34.18 4.40 3.01
CA GLU A 95 34.32 4.88 4.38
C GLU A 95 33.35 4.15 5.32
N THR A 96 33.90 3.64 6.43
CA THR A 96 33.13 2.89 7.44
C THR A 96 32.37 3.80 8.39
N VAL A 97 32.94 4.94 8.77
CA VAL A 97 32.33 5.88 9.71
C VAL A 97 32.41 7.28 9.13
N ASP A 98 31.27 7.94 8.95
CA ASP A 98 31.24 9.33 8.49
C ASP A 98 31.85 10.27 9.52
N VAL A 99 32.78 11.09 9.05
CA VAL A 99 33.15 12.32 9.75
C VAL A 99 32.04 13.36 9.57
N ARG A 100 31.65 14.01 10.67
CA ARG A 100 30.64 15.07 10.65
C ARG A 100 31.11 16.24 9.78
N ASN A 101 30.29 16.61 8.81
CA ASN A 101 30.52 17.76 7.94
C ASN A 101 29.32 18.71 8.02
N ALA A 102 29.54 19.88 8.60
CA ALA A 102 28.47 20.85 8.89
C ALA A 102 27.71 21.32 7.65
N VAL A 103 28.36 21.36 6.48
CA VAL A 103 27.74 21.83 5.23
C VAL A 103 26.82 20.74 4.66
N THR A 104 27.32 19.52 4.51
CA THR A 104 26.58 18.43 3.87
C THR A 104 25.51 17.84 4.78
N ASP A 105 25.81 17.69 6.09
CA ASP A 105 24.89 17.05 7.04
C ASP A 105 23.67 17.90 7.36
N ASN A 106 23.78 19.23 7.21
CA ASN A 106 22.69 20.17 7.49
C ASN A 106 21.82 20.48 6.25
N SER A 107 22.31 20.19 5.05
CA SER A 107 21.59 20.48 3.80
C SER A 107 20.34 19.62 3.59
N GLY A 108 20.29 18.41 4.15
CA GLY A 108 19.22 17.44 3.89
C GLY A 108 17.92 17.62 4.70
N ARG A 109 16.76 17.40 4.06
CA ARG A 109 15.42 17.39 4.67
C ARG A 109 14.70 16.04 4.48
N SER A 110 13.83 15.68 5.43
CA SER A 110 12.91 14.52 5.31
C SER A 110 11.74 14.81 4.35
N TRP A 111 11.28 13.81 3.58
CA TRP A 111 10.16 13.93 2.63
C TRP A 111 8.86 14.38 3.30
N THR A 112 8.16 15.39 2.76
CA THR A 112 6.85 15.80 3.30
C THR A 112 5.70 14.93 2.76
N ALA A 113 4.59 14.86 3.49
CA ALA A 113 3.40 14.13 3.03
C ALA A 113 2.82 14.71 1.71
N PRO A 114 2.69 16.04 1.51
CA PRO A 114 2.21 16.60 0.24
C PRO A 114 3.08 16.22 -0.97
N GLU A 115 4.40 16.12 -0.81
CA GLU A 115 5.31 15.67 -1.88
C GLU A 115 5.07 14.20 -2.21
N LEU A 116 4.94 13.35 -1.20
CA LEU A 116 4.72 11.90 -1.35
C LEU A 116 3.35 11.58 -1.95
N ARG A 117 2.32 12.40 -1.70
CA ARG A 117 0.99 12.24 -2.30
C ARG A 117 1.00 12.35 -3.83
N ARG A 118 1.97 13.08 -4.40
CA ARG A 118 2.10 13.24 -5.87
C ARG A 118 2.87 12.10 -6.55
N LYS A 119 3.37 11.12 -5.81
CA LYS A 119 4.19 10.02 -6.34
C LYS A 119 3.38 8.75 -6.59
N SER A 120 3.77 7.97 -7.61
CA SER A 120 3.13 6.69 -7.91
C SER A 120 3.39 5.65 -6.81
N PHE A 121 2.64 4.55 -6.78
CA PHE A 121 2.92 3.46 -5.83
C PHE A 121 4.32 2.86 -6.06
N GLN A 122 4.71 2.67 -7.32
CA GLN A 122 6.04 2.16 -7.69
C GLN A 122 7.16 3.08 -7.17
N ASP A 123 7.02 4.39 -7.32
CA ASP A 123 8.02 5.35 -6.83
C ASP A 123 8.12 5.33 -5.29
N LEU A 124 6.98 5.23 -4.59
CA LEU A 124 6.97 5.13 -3.13
C LEU A 124 7.63 3.84 -2.65
N HIS A 125 7.44 2.74 -3.38
CA HIS A 125 8.05 1.45 -3.09
C HIS A 125 9.57 1.47 -3.34
N THR A 126 10.01 2.03 -4.47
CA THR A 126 11.44 2.23 -4.75
C THR A 126 12.08 3.14 -3.70
N LEU A 127 11.44 4.26 -3.36
CA LEU A 127 11.90 5.17 -2.32
C LEU A 127 11.99 4.47 -0.96
N TRP A 128 11.03 3.61 -0.62
CA TRP A 128 11.07 2.82 0.60
C TRP A 128 12.34 1.96 0.68
N TYR A 129 12.73 1.30 -0.40
CA TYR A 129 13.98 0.51 -0.43
C TYR A 129 15.24 1.36 -0.39
N VAL A 130 15.25 2.54 -1.03
CA VAL A 130 16.36 3.49 -0.91
C VAL A 130 16.54 3.92 0.55
N LEU A 131 15.44 4.28 1.23
CA LEU A 131 15.45 4.65 2.65
C LEU A 131 15.85 3.48 3.56
N LEU A 132 15.41 2.26 3.22
CA LEU A 132 15.74 1.06 3.95
C LEU A 132 17.25 0.74 3.87
N ARG A 133 17.84 0.87 2.68
CA ARG A 133 19.28 0.70 2.47
C ARG A 133 20.09 1.71 3.27
N GLU A 134 19.71 2.99 3.21
CA GLU A 134 20.39 4.03 4.00
C GLU A 134 20.24 3.78 5.51
N ARG A 135 19.07 3.33 5.98
CA ARG A 135 18.87 2.95 7.39
C ARG A 135 19.82 1.82 7.81
N ASN A 136 20.00 0.82 6.95
CA ASN A 136 20.90 -0.31 7.22
C ASN A 136 22.36 0.16 7.23
N LEU A 137 22.77 1.00 6.27
CA LEU A 137 24.10 1.61 6.24
C LEU A 137 24.38 2.37 7.55
N LEU A 138 23.47 3.25 7.99
CA LEU A 138 23.61 4.00 9.24
C LEU A 138 23.69 3.09 10.48
N ALA A 139 23.01 1.93 10.46
CA ALA A 139 23.09 0.96 11.54
C ALA A 139 24.48 0.32 11.62
N THR A 140 25.10 -0.03 10.49
CA THR A 140 26.50 -0.49 10.42
C THR A 140 27.47 0.58 10.91
N GLN A 141 27.30 1.85 10.52
CA GLN A 141 28.15 2.94 11.00
C GLN A 141 28.01 3.14 12.52
N ASN A 142 26.78 3.08 13.03
CA ASN A 142 26.52 3.21 14.47
C ASN A 142 27.11 2.06 15.28
N GLU A 143 27.12 0.85 14.73
CA GLU A 143 27.78 -0.29 15.37
C GLU A 143 29.30 -0.12 15.41
N GLU A 144 29.92 0.33 14.31
CA GLU A 144 31.36 0.57 14.31
C GLU A 144 31.75 1.70 15.28
N VAL A 145 30.96 2.78 15.35
CA VAL A 145 31.18 3.87 16.33
C VAL A 145 31.14 3.34 17.76
N ARG A 146 30.17 2.48 18.07
CA ARG A 146 30.05 1.81 19.37
C ARG A 146 31.26 0.92 19.66
N ARG A 147 31.71 0.14 18.67
CA ARG A 147 32.89 -0.73 18.77
C ARG A 147 34.18 0.07 19.01
N LEU A 148 34.32 1.23 18.36
CA LEU A 148 35.46 2.14 18.51
C LEU A 148 35.42 2.91 19.85
N GLY A 149 34.36 2.79 20.65
CA GLY A 149 34.20 3.53 21.90
C GLY A 149 34.07 5.05 21.70
N SER A 150 33.77 5.49 20.48
CA SER A 150 33.57 6.90 20.17
C SER A 150 32.15 7.32 20.54
N ASP A 151 31.99 8.58 20.94
CA ASP A 151 30.69 9.15 21.20
C ASP A 151 29.87 9.26 19.90
N ALA A 152 28.64 8.72 19.91
CA ALA A 152 27.70 8.80 18.81
C ALA A 152 27.38 10.25 18.40
N SER A 153 27.49 11.21 19.32
CA SER A 153 27.33 12.65 19.07
C SER A 153 28.31 13.20 18.03
N ARG A 154 29.50 12.59 17.90
CA ARG A 154 30.51 12.98 16.92
C ARG A 154 30.13 12.63 15.49
N THR A 155 29.11 11.78 15.30
CA THR A 155 28.62 11.38 13.97
C THR A 155 27.28 12.03 13.65
N PRO A 156 26.99 12.30 12.37
CA PRO A 156 25.69 12.84 11.95
C PRO A 156 24.56 11.78 11.93
N ASN A 157 24.86 10.54 12.33
CA ASN A 157 24.01 9.36 12.13
C ASN A 157 22.64 9.50 12.80
N ILE A 158 22.58 10.07 14.01
CA ILE A 158 21.33 10.23 14.77
C ILE A 158 20.32 11.10 14.00
N LEU A 159 20.78 12.25 13.48
CA LEU A 159 19.94 13.19 12.74
C LEU A 159 19.51 12.59 11.40
N LYS A 160 20.42 11.94 10.67
CA LYS A 160 20.12 11.24 9.41
C LYS A 160 19.09 10.13 9.63
N ALA A 161 19.29 9.28 10.63
CA ALA A 161 18.37 8.20 11.00
C ALA A 161 16.97 8.74 11.34
N HIS A 162 16.89 9.84 12.10
CA HIS A 162 15.62 10.49 12.41
C HIS A 162 14.89 10.98 11.14
N ARG A 163 15.58 11.62 10.20
CA ARG A 163 15.00 12.09 8.93
C ARG A 163 14.48 10.94 8.07
N ILE A 164 15.20 9.82 8.02
CA ILE A 164 14.80 8.61 7.30
C ILE A 164 13.55 8.01 7.92
N ARG A 165 13.54 7.78 9.24
CA ARG A 165 12.35 7.26 9.94
C ARG A 165 11.13 8.15 9.72
N LYS A 166 11.30 9.47 9.76
CA LYS A 166 10.21 10.43 9.51
C LYS A 166 9.66 10.30 8.09
N SER A 167 10.53 10.11 7.10
CA SER A 167 10.13 9.89 5.71
C SER A 167 9.40 8.55 5.55
N MET A 168 9.91 7.47 6.14
CA MET A 168 9.26 6.15 6.13
C MET A 168 7.87 6.18 6.79
N ALA A 169 7.73 6.85 7.94
CA ALA A 169 6.44 7.00 8.62
C ALA A 169 5.41 7.73 7.74
N ARG A 170 5.83 8.76 7.01
CA ARG A 170 4.96 9.50 6.08
C ARG A 170 4.58 8.68 4.85
N ILE A 171 5.47 7.82 4.34
CA ILE A 171 5.13 6.88 3.26
C ILE A 171 4.00 5.94 3.73
N LYS A 172 4.14 5.33 4.92
CA LYS A 172 3.08 4.49 5.50
C LYS A 172 1.76 5.25 5.64
N TYR A 173 1.84 6.49 6.13
CA TYR A 173 0.68 7.35 6.30
C TYR A 173 -0.04 7.63 4.97
N VAL A 174 0.69 8.05 3.92
CA VAL A 174 0.11 8.35 2.60
C VAL A 174 -0.50 7.10 1.96
N ILE A 175 0.14 5.94 2.11
CA ILE A 175 -0.43 4.68 1.58
C ILE A 175 -1.75 4.35 2.29
N ASN A 176 -1.83 4.53 3.61
CA ASN A 176 -3.07 4.31 4.35
C ASN A 176 -4.16 5.34 4.00
N GLU A 177 -3.81 6.62 3.84
CA GLU A 177 -4.73 7.66 3.33
C GLU A 177 -5.34 7.24 1.98
N ARG A 178 -4.51 6.77 1.04
CA ARG A 178 -4.97 6.32 -0.28
C ARG A 178 -5.92 5.14 -0.20
N ARG A 179 -5.60 4.15 0.65
CA ARG A 179 -6.47 3.00 0.88
C ARG A 179 -7.84 3.43 1.40
N LEU A 180 -7.87 4.28 2.42
CA LEU A 180 -9.12 4.79 3.00
C LEU A 180 -9.92 5.63 2.00
N ALA A 181 -9.25 6.46 1.20
CA ALA A 181 -9.90 7.25 0.15
C ALA A 181 -10.53 6.37 -0.94
N TYR A 182 -9.83 5.30 -1.34
CA TYR A 182 -10.36 4.33 -2.30
C TYR A 182 -11.57 3.59 -1.74
N GLU A 183 -11.49 3.07 -0.51
CA GLU A 183 -12.61 2.39 0.15
C GLU A 183 -13.84 3.31 0.30
N GLY A 184 -13.61 4.58 0.65
CA GLY A 184 -14.69 5.58 0.70
C GLY A 184 -15.32 5.85 -0.67
N ALA A 185 -14.50 5.99 -1.71
CA ALA A 185 -14.97 6.24 -3.07
C ALA A 185 -15.78 5.05 -3.63
N VAL A 186 -15.34 3.82 -3.36
CA VAL A 186 -16.06 2.60 -3.76
C VAL A 186 -17.44 2.54 -3.10
N LYS A 187 -17.52 2.79 -1.79
CA LYS A 187 -18.81 2.82 -1.07
C LYS A 187 -19.78 3.85 -1.63
N ILE A 188 -19.32 5.08 -1.85
CA ILE A 188 -20.15 6.15 -2.44
C ILE A 188 -20.63 5.76 -3.85
N HIS A 189 -19.76 5.12 -4.64
CA HIS A 189 -20.12 4.65 -5.97
C HIS A 189 -21.18 3.53 -5.92
N GLU A 190 -21.05 2.58 -4.99
CA GLU A 190 -22.02 1.51 -4.78
C GLU A 190 -23.38 2.05 -4.31
N GLU A 191 -23.39 2.96 -3.35
CA GLU A 191 -24.61 3.63 -2.87
C GLU A 191 -25.34 4.36 -4.01
N ARG A 192 -24.60 5.12 -4.82
CA ARG A 192 -25.15 5.80 -6.01
C ARG A 192 -25.71 4.83 -7.03
N ARG A 193 -25.02 3.71 -7.26
CA ARG A 193 -25.48 2.64 -8.17
C ARG A 193 -26.78 2.01 -7.66
N LEU A 194 -26.86 1.70 -6.37
CA LEU A 194 -28.05 1.12 -5.75
C LEU A 194 -29.23 2.08 -5.79
N ALA A 195 -29.02 3.36 -5.49
CA ALA A 195 -30.05 4.39 -5.60
C ALA A 195 -30.58 4.51 -7.04
N ALA A 196 -29.68 4.57 -8.04
CA ALA A 196 -30.09 4.63 -9.44
C ALA A 196 -30.84 3.36 -9.90
N LEU A 197 -30.50 2.19 -9.36
CA LEU A 197 -31.26 0.96 -9.61
C LEU A 197 -32.64 1.02 -8.96
N ALA A 198 -32.73 1.46 -7.71
CA ALA A 198 -34.00 1.62 -7.00
C ALA A 198 -34.94 2.58 -7.73
N GLU A 199 -34.44 3.71 -8.21
CA GLU A 199 -35.20 4.66 -9.04
C GLU A 199 -35.70 4.01 -10.34
N LYS A 200 -34.86 3.22 -11.02
CA LYS A 200 -35.26 2.48 -12.23
C LYS A 200 -36.33 1.44 -11.95
N TYR A 201 -36.24 0.72 -10.83
CA TYR A 201 -37.26 -0.25 -10.44
C TYR A 201 -38.56 0.44 -10.09
N ALA A 202 -38.53 1.51 -9.28
CA ALA A 202 -39.72 2.30 -8.95
C ALA A 202 -40.43 2.81 -10.21
N ARG A 203 -39.68 3.42 -11.14
CA ARG A 203 -40.23 3.88 -12.44
C ARG A 203 -40.83 2.75 -13.27
N ARG A 204 -40.22 1.55 -13.25
CA ARG A 204 -40.76 0.38 -13.96
C ARG A 204 -42.04 -0.13 -13.31
N GLU A 205 -42.12 -0.15 -11.99
CA GLU A 205 -43.34 -0.54 -11.26
C GLU A 205 -44.47 0.46 -11.50
N GLU A 206 -44.18 1.77 -11.49
CA GLU A 206 -45.15 2.82 -11.86
C GLU A 206 -45.67 2.64 -13.30
N LEU A 207 -44.77 2.40 -14.26
CA LEU A 207 -45.17 2.16 -15.65
C LEU A 207 -46.03 0.89 -15.80
N LYS A 208 -45.69 -0.19 -15.10
CA LYS A 208 -46.50 -1.42 -15.10
C LYS A 208 -47.88 -1.19 -14.47
N ALA A 209 -47.96 -0.48 -13.35
CA ALA A 209 -49.22 -0.16 -12.69
C ALA A 209 -50.12 0.68 -13.62
N ALA A 210 -49.55 1.69 -14.29
CA ALA A 210 -50.27 2.50 -15.27
C ALA A 210 -50.70 1.72 -16.53
N GLN A 211 -49.95 0.67 -16.91
CA GLN A 211 -50.35 -0.25 -17.99
C GLN A 211 -51.50 -1.16 -17.52
N ALA A 212 -51.43 -1.72 -16.32
CA ALA A 212 -52.48 -2.58 -15.77
C ALA A 212 -53.82 -1.85 -15.57
N GLU A 213 -53.79 -0.57 -15.17
CA GLU A 213 -54.99 0.27 -15.08
C GLU A 213 -55.65 0.49 -16.46
N LYS A 214 -54.84 0.63 -17.52
CA LYS A 214 -55.34 0.74 -18.90
C LYS A 214 -55.83 -0.58 -19.50
N GLU A 215 -55.25 -1.70 -19.07
CA GLU A 215 -55.60 -3.05 -19.54
C GLU A 215 -56.75 -3.68 -18.77
N SER A 216 -57.16 -3.12 -17.62
CA SER A 216 -58.40 -3.52 -16.96
C SER A 216 -59.56 -3.23 -17.91
N PRO A 217 -60.28 -4.26 -18.41
CA PRO A 217 -61.43 -4.03 -19.27
C PRO A 217 -62.45 -3.21 -18.48
N ASP A 218 -63.02 -2.20 -19.13
CA ASP A 218 -64.24 -1.54 -18.69
C ASP A 218 -65.33 -2.61 -18.57
N THR A 219 -65.47 -3.18 -17.38
CA THR A 219 -66.67 -3.95 -16.99
C THR A 219 -67.72 -2.91 -16.61
N GLY A 220 -68.17 -2.16 -17.61
CA GLY A 220 -68.94 -0.94 -17.43
C GLY A 220 -69.75 -0.55 -18.68
N ASP A 221 -70.09 -1.53 -19.52
CA ASP A 221 -71.44 -1.69 -20.09
C ASP A 221 -71.43 -3.00 -20.89
N GLU A 222 -71.65 -4.14 -20.22
CA GLU A 222 -72.29 -5.25 -20.90
C GLU A 222 -73.73 -4.77 -21.19
N GLN A 223 -73.93 -4.12 -22.34
CA GLN A 223 -75.22 -4.20 -22.99
C GLN A 223 -75.46 -5.69 -23.18
N VAL A 224 -76.36 -6.24 -22.38
CA VAL A 224 -76.90 -7.58 -22.57
C VAL A 224 -77.61 -7.55 -23.92
N VAL A 225 -76.85 -7.80 -25.00
CA VAL A 225 -77.42 -8.02 -26.32
C VAL A 225 -78.20 -9.31 -26.20
N THR A 226 -79.52 -9.17 -26.09
CA THR A 226 -80.43 -10.29 -25.95
C THR A 226 -80.36 -11.16 -27.21
N GLU A 227 -80.63 -12.46 -27.11
CA GLU A 227 -80.60 -13.36 -28.27
C GLU A 227 -81.50 -12.89 -29.42
N SER A 228 -82.53 -12.06 -29.15
CA SER A 228 -83.36 -11.46 -30.20
C SER A 228 -82.62 -10.41 -31.03
N ASP A 229 -81.71 -9.66 -30.43
CA ASP A 229 -80.97 -8.59 -31.14
C ASP A 229 -79.92 -9.21 -32.08
N LYS A 230 -79.28 -10.31 -31.65
CA LYS A 230 -78.37 -11.11 -32.49
C LYS A 230 -79.12 -11.81 -33.62
N ALA A 231 -80.33 -12.30 -33.38
CA ALA A 231 -81.17 -12.90 -34.42
C ALA A 231 -81.65 -11.87 -35.45
N ALA A 232 -81.93 -10.63 -35.03
CA ALA A 232 -82.31 -9.55 -35.93
C ALA A 232 -81.15 -9.09 -36.84
N GLU A 233 -79.91 -9.06 -36.34
CA GLU A 233 -78.73 -8.68 -37.12
C GLU A 233 -78.31 -9.78 -38.13
N LEU A 234 -78.46 -11.05 -37.75
CA LEU A 234 -78.31 -12.20 -38.67
C LEU A 234 -79.41 -12.24 -39.74
N ALA A 235 -80.64 -11.88 -39.40
CA ALA A 235 -81.72 -11.75 -40.37
C ALA A 235 -81.50 -10.55 -41.32
N ALA A 236 -81.01 -9.42 -40.81
CA ALA A 236 -80.70 -8.24 -41.63
C ALA A 236 -79.54 -8.47 -42.60
N SER A 237 -78.50 -9.20 -42.17
CA SER A 237 -77.39 -9.61 -43.03
C SER A 237 -77.77 -10.70 -44.05
N ALA A 238 -78.75 -11.55 -43.72
CA ALA A 238 -79.34 -12.51 -44.67
C ALA A 238 -80.34 -11.88 -45.65
N LEU A 239 -80.94 -10.72 -45.32
CA LEU A 239 -81.89 -10.01 -46.17
C LEU A 239 -81.22 -9.18 -47.27
N PHE A 240 -79.93 -8.85 -47.11
CA PHE A 240 -79.09 -8.23 -48.14
C PHE A 240 -78.15 -9.28 -48.74
N GLU A 241 -78.74 -10.24 -49.46
CA GLU A 241 -77.99 -11.18 -50.31
C GLU A 241 -77.29 -10.37 -51.42
N THR A 242 -75.98 -10.14 -51.26
CA THR A 242 -75.16 -9.54 -52.31
C THR A 242 -75.05 -10.52 -53.47
N VAL A 243 -75.77 -10.23 -54.56
CA VAL A 243 -75.66 -10.92 -55.84
C VAL A 243 -74.18 -10.93 -56.29
N PRO A 244 -73.55 -12.09 -56.52
CA PRO A 244 -72.22 -12.15 -57.10
C PRO A 244 -72.34 -11.82 -58.59
N THR A 245 -71.96 -10.60 -58.98
CA THR A 245 -71.78 -10.26 -60.39
C THR A 245 -70.47 -10.86 -60.88
N GLY A 246 -70.58 -12.03 -61.51
CA GLY A 246 -69.51 -12.58 -62.35
C GLY A 246 -69.46 -11.85 -63.69
N SER A 247 -68.31 -11.30 -64.05
CA SER A 247 -67.94 -11.04 -65.46
C SER A 247 -66.43 -11.02 -65.62
N GLU A 248 -66.00 -11.68 -66.69
CA GLU A 248 -64.68 -12.19 -67.03
C GLU A 248 -63.62 -11.16 -67.46
N ALA A 249 -62.39 -11.69 -67.56
CA ALA A 249 -61.29 -11.33 -68.48
C ALA A 249 -60.58 -10.00 -68.22
N GLY A 250 -59.25 -9.88 -68.18
CA GLY A 250 -58.18 -10.66 -68.80
C GLY A 250 -57.18 -9.67 -69.43
N LYS A 251 -55.91 -10.07 -69.52
CA LYS A 251 -54.75 -9.43 -70.21
C LYS A 251 -53.97 -8.36 -69.45
N GLN A 252 -52.74 -8.69 -69.03
CA GLN A 252 -51.45 -8.54 -69.74
C GLN A 252 -50.88 -7.11 -69.66
N ALA A 253 -49.87 -6.91 -68.82
CA ALA A 253 -48.46 -6.73 -69.19
C ALA A 253 -47.62 -6.62 -67.90
#